data_AF-A0A7Y7LQS4-F1
#
_entry.id   AF-A0A7Y7LQS4-F1
#
_cell.length_a   1.000
_cell.length_b   1.000
_cell.length_c   1.000
_cell.angle_alpha   90.00
_cell.angle_beta   90.00
_cell.angle_gamma   90.00
#
_symmetry.space_group_name_H-M   'P 1'
#
loop_
_entity.id
_entity.type
_entity.pdbx_description
1 polymer ?
#
loop_
_entity_poly.entity_id
_entity_poly.type
_entity_poly.pdbx_seq_one_letter_code
_entity_poly.pdbx_strand_id
1 'polypeptide(L)'
;MKKICLLISLLALNNASATSGPDVAKYLAQRGWSAYDSKARLTMPTNDIAPLTYYAKDANVPSCGLLAGNASAPKFIDILSTEPGEQYPHCAGINDVAAFKLAGRDYLVLTYTDRDTRNESYEQFFYVYKSQTGDYVADTQLNESVAGEDGNKKPGTKAADGIRLARKRASQNQ
;
A
#
# COMPACT_ATOMS: atom_id res chain seq x y z
N MET A 1 -67.77 4.97 -3.46
CA MET A 1 -66.82 3.88 -3.10
C MET A 1 -65.41 4.45 -3.08
N LYS A 2 -64.78 4.58 -1.89
CA LYS A 2 -63.44 5.15 -1.71
C LYS A 2 -62.39 4.05 -1.88
N LYS A 3 -61.52 4.17 -2.89
CA LYS A 3 -60.32 3.33 -3.03
C LYS A 3 -59.16 4.03 -2.31
N ILE A 4 -58.68 3.43 -1.23
CA ILE A 4 -57.44 3.81 -0.54
C ILE A 4 -56.33 2.97 -1.16
N CYS A 5 -55.42 3.59 -1.90
CA CYS A 5 -54.16 2.97 -2.32
C CYS A 5 -53.12 3.23 -1.23
N LEU A 6 -52.76 2.18 -0.48
CA LEU A 6 -51.62 2.20 0.42
C LEU A 6 -50.33 2.14 -0.41
N LEU A 7 -49.53 3.20 -0.38
CA LEU A 7 -48.14 3.18 -0.83
C LEU A 7 -47.27 2.57 0.27
N ILE A 8 -46.76 1.37 0.03
CA ILE A 8 -45.72 0.75 0.86
C ILE A 8 -44.38 1.18 0.26
N SER A 9 -43.74 2.18 0.87
CA SER A 9 -42.37 2.56 0.55
C SER A 9 -41.41 1.49 1.06
N LEU A 10 -40.85 0.66 0.16
CA LEU A 10 -39.75 -0.23 0.48
C LEU A 10 -38.51 0.62 0.80
N LEU A 11 -38.20 0.78 2.08
CA LEU A 11 -36.87 1.20 2.54
C LEU A 11 -35.91 0.02 2.30
N ALA A 12 -35.22 0.03 1.16
CA ALA A 12 -34.04 -0.80 0.97
C ALA A 12 -32.94 -0.26 1.90
N LEU A 13 -32.81 -0.84 3.09
CA LEU A 13 -31.58 -0.72 3.87
C LEU A 13 -30.49 -1.42 3.07
N ASN A 14 -29.74 -0.66 2.28
CA ASN A 14 -28.42 -1.07 1.83
C ASN A 14 -27.54 -1.16 3.08
N ASN A 15 -27.58 -2.29 3.76
CA ASN A 15 -26.48 -2.71 4.62
C ASN A 15 -25.27 -2.80 3.71
N ALA A 16 -24.50 -1.71 3.62
CA ALA A 16 -23.15 -1.75 3.12
C ALA A 16 -22.42 -2.71 4.06
N SER A 17 -22.36 -3.98 3.66
CA SER A 17 -21.50 -4.96 4.31
C SER A 17 -20.14 -4.30 4.38
N ALA A 18 -19.62 -4.13 5.60
CA ALA A 18 -18.27 -3.63 5.79
C ALA A 18 -17.38 -4.52 4.92
N THR A 19 -16.89 -3.97 3.81
CA THR A 19 -16.08 -4.71 2.86
C THR A 19 -14.93 -5.28 3.65
N SER A 20 -14.92 -6.60 3.85
CA SER A 20 -13.80 -7.25 4.50
C SER A 20 -12.58 -6.97 3.65
N GLY A 21 -11.54 -6.45 4.31
CA GLY A 21 -10.27 -6.20 3.67
C GLY A 21 -9.69 -7.46 3.03
N PRO A 22 -8.57 -7.31 2.33
CA PRO A 22 -7.93 -8.44 1.67
C PRO A 22 -7.40 -9.44 2.71
N ASP A 23 -7.55 -10.73 2.43
CA ASP A 23 -7.03 -11.81 3.26
C ASP A 23 -5.58 -12.12 2.87
N VAL A 24 -4.64 -11.46 3.55
CA VAL A 24 -3.20 -11.58 3.27
C VAL A 24 -2.72 -13.02 3.47
N ALA A 25 -3.15 -13.69 4.55
CA ALA A 25 -2.68 -15.04 4.86
C ALA A 25 -3.10 -16.04 3.76
N LYS A 26 -4.36 -15.97 3.33
CA LYS A 26 -4.86 -16.77 2.21
C LYS A 26 -4.13 -16.45 0.91
N TYR A 27 -3.89 -15.16 0.62
CA TYR A 27 -3.18 -14.74 -0.59
C TYR A 27 -1.74 -15.30 -0.64
N LEU A 28 -0.99 -15.20 0.47
CA LEU A 28 0.36 -15.76 0.58
C LEU A 28 0.35 -17.28 0.35
N ALA A 29 -0.57 -18.00 1.00
CA ALA A 29 -0.69 -19.45 0.86
C ALA A 29 -0.99 -19.88 -0.59
N GLN A 30 -1.89 -19.17 -1.29
CA GLN A 30 -2.21 -19.44 -2.70
C GLN A 30 -1.01 -19.23 -3.63
N ARG A 31 -0.09 -18.34 -3.29
CA ARG A 31 1.11 -18.04 -4.07
C ARG A 31 2.29 -18.95 -3.73
N GLY A 32 2.17 -19.77 -2.68
CA GLY A 32 3.30 -20.54 -2.14
C GLY A 32 4.36 -19.63 -1.50
N TRP A 33 3.95 -18.45 -1.03
CA TRP A 33 4.79 -17.49 -0.32
C TRP A 33 4.64 -17.68 1.18
N SER A 34 5.67 -17.34 1.95
CA SER A 34 5.62 -17.36 3.42
C SER A 34 5.64 -15.94 3.97
N ALA A 35 4.95 -15.72 5.09
CA ALA A 35 4.97 -14.42 5.76
C ALA A 35 6.35 -14.16 6.37
N TYR A 36 6.82 -12.93 6.24
CA TYR A 36 7.98 -12.43 6.98
C TYR A 36 7.51 -11.44 8.05
N ASP A 37 7.78 -11.73 9.33
CA ASP A 37 7.53 -10.78 10.42
C ASP A 37 8.70 -9.79 10.51
N SER A 38 8.52 -8.61 9.92
CA SER A 38 9.46 -7.48 10.05
C SER A 38 9.53 -6.91 11.47
N LYS A 39 8.66 -7.37 12.39
CA LYS A 39 8.40 -6.81 13.71
C LYS A 39 7.80 -5.40 13.70
N ALA A 40 7.63 -4.80 12.53
CA ALA A 40 6.90 -3.55 12.40
C ALA A 40 5.45 -3.75 12.83
N ARG A 41 4.91 -2.76 13.53
CA ARG A 41 3.52 -2.73 14.00
C ARG A 41 2.90 -1.45 13.48
N LEU A 42 2.25 -1.58 12.34
CA LEU A 42 1.67 -0.49 11.58
C LEU A 42 0.15 -0.49 11.72
N THR A 43 -0.44 0.71 11.74
CA THR A 43 -1.90 0.89 11.77
C THR A 43 -2.33 1.43 10.42
N MET A 44 -3.06 0.62 9.65
CA MET A 44 -3.57 1.07 8.36
C MET A 44 -4.68 2.10 8.54
N PRO A 45 -4.68 3.22 7.80
CA PRO A 45 -5.73 4.24 7.88
C PRO A 45 -7.04 3.81 7.20
N THR A 46 -7.07 2.65 6.56
CA THR A 46 -8.21 2.08 5.83
C THR A 46 -8.13 0.56 5.82
N ASN A 47 -9.27 -0.11 5.65
CA ASN A 47 -9.37 -1.58 5.71
C ASN A 47 -9.36 -2.25 4.33
N ASP A 48 -9.47 -1.49 3.24
CA ASP A 48 -9.54 -1.99 1.86
C ASP A 48 -8.16 -2.18 1.20
N ILE A 49 -7.09 -2.04 1.97
CA ILE A 49 -5.71 -2.33 1.56
C ILE A 49 -4.91 -2.78 2.78
N ALA A 50 -4.03 -3.76 2.60
CA ALA A 50 -3.17 -4.29 3.63
C ALA A 50 -1.73 -4.40 3.11
N PRO A 51 -0.72 -4.03 3.91
CA PRO A 51 0.67 -4.29 3.58
C PRO A 51 1.00 -5.75 3.87
N LEU A 52 1.97 -6.27 3.14
CA LEU A 52 2.53 -7.58 3.36
C LEU A 52 4.04 -7.56 3.16
N THR A 53 4.72 -8.25 4.05
CA THR A 53 6.13 -8.61 3.96
C THR A 53 6.20 -10.12 3.87
N TYR A 54 6.95 -10.63 2.89
CA TYR A 54 6.87 -12.03 2.51
C TYR A 54 8.18 -12.54 1.95
N TYR A 55 8.42 -13.85 2.04
CA TYR A 55 9.39 -14.52 1.18
C TYR A 55 8.64 -15.08 -0.02
N ALA A 56 9.08 -14.66 -1.22
CA ALA A 56 8.64 -15.32 -2.44
C ALA A 56 9.08 -16.79 -2.44
N LYS A 57 8.45 -17.60 -3.29
CA LYS A 57 8.84 -19.00 -3.45
C LYS A 57 10.32 -19.08 -3.83
N ASP A 58 11.07 -19.91 -3.13
CA ASP A 58 12.51 -20.13 -3.33
C ASP A 58 13.41 -18.89 -3.07
N ALA A 59 12.87 -17.82 -2.48
CA ALA A 59 13.63 -16.65 -2.07
C ALA A 59 14.19 -16.78 -0.64
N ASN A 60 15.41 -16.29 -0.43
CA ASN A 60 16.10 -16.34 0.86
C ASN A 60 16.09 -15.00 1.60
N VAL A 61 15.57 -13.95 0.97
CA VAL A 61 15.45 -12.59 1.52
C VAL A 61 14.03 -12.07 1.33
N PRO A 62 13.54 -11.20 2.23
CA PRO A 62 12.16 -10.76 2.21
C PRO A 62 11.86 -9.70 1.15
N SER A 63 10.64 -9.73 0.64
CA SER A 63 10.04 -8.75 -0.25
C SER A 63 8.86 -8.07 0.44
N CYS A 64 8.38 -6.96 -0.10
CA CYS A 64 7.18 -6.32 0.40
C CYS A 64 6.30 -5.74 -0.71
N GLY A 65 5.01 -5.63 -0.41
CA GLY A 65 4.01 -5.10 -1.31
C GLY A 65 2.74 -4.73 -0.56
N LEU A 66 1.70 -4.47 -1.35
CA LEU A 66 0.35 -4.19 -0.88
C LEU A 66 -0.64 -5.15 -1.52
N LEU A 67 -1.66 -5.51 -0.76
CA LEU A 67 -2.81 -6.22 -1.24
C LEU A 67 -4.01 -5.30 -1.08
N ALA A 68 -4.64 -4.94 -2.19
CA ALA A 68 -5.76 -3.99 -2.25
C ALA A 68 -7.05 -4.69 -2.67
N GLY A 69 -8.19 -4.14 -2.26
CA GLY A 69 -9.51 -4.65 -2.60
C GLY A 69 -10.08 -5.61 -1.56
N ASN A 70 -11.04 -6.43 -1.99
CA ASN A 70 -11.72 -7.37 -1.10
C ASN A 70 -11.01 -8.74 -1.07
N ALA A 71 -11.43 -9.59 -0.13
CA ALA A 71 -10.86 -10.93 0.04
C ALA A 71 -11.10 -11.91 -1.13
N SER A 72 -12.05 -11.66 -2.04
CA SER A 72 -12.37 -12.57 -3.15
C SER A 72 -11.57 -12.27 -4.42
N ALA A 73 -11.19 -11.02 -4.65
CA ALA A 73 -10.41 -10.59 -5.80
C ALA A 73 -9.37 -9.52 -5.40
N PRO A 74 -8.40 -9.87 -4.54
CA PRO A 74 -7.39 -8.91 -4.13
C PRO A 74 -6.41 -8.61 -5.28
N LYS A 75 -5.98 -7.35 -5.37
CA LYS A 75 -4.97 -6.88 -6.33
C LYS A 75 -3.65 -6.66 -5.60
N PHE A 76 -2.60 -7.33 -6.07
CA PHE A 76 -1.25 -7.13 -5.56
C PHE A 76 -0.60 -5.92 -6.24
N ILE A 77 0.04 -5.07 -5.43
CA ILE A 77 0.85 -3.93 -5.86
C ILE A 77 2.24 -4.17 -5.29
N ASP A 78 3.22 -4.33 -6.17
CA ASP A 78 4.60 -4.57 -5.78
C ASP A 78 5.26 -3.27 -5.28
N ILE A 79 6.00 -3.34 -4.16
CA ILE A 79 6.81 -2.22 -3.64
C ILE A 79 8.27 -2.52 -3.90
N LEU A 80 8.76 -3.65 -3.40
CA LEU A 80 10.12 -4.12 -3.59
C LEU A 80 10.13 -5.64 -3.49
N SER A 81 10.40 -6.29 -4.62
CA SER A 81 10.55 -7.74 -4.73
C SER A 81 11.96 -8.12 -5.10
N THR A 82 12.44 -9.22 -4.52
CA THR A 82 13.73 -9.82 -4.84
C THR A 82 13.52 -11.04 -5.72
N GLU A 83 14.34 -11.20 -6.77
CA GLU A 83 14.29 -12.38 -7.62
C GLU A 83 14.84 -13.63 -6.89
N PRO A 84 14.38 -14.85 -7.23
CA PRO A 84 14.93 -16.08 -6.65
C PRO A 84 16.44 -16.19 -6.88
N GLY A 85 17.19 -16.44 -5.81
CA GLY A 85 18.65 -16.53 -5.84
C GLY A 85 19.37 -15.21 -5.51
N GLU A 86 18.70 -14.08 -5.66
CA GLU A 86 19.26 -12.77 -5.28
C GLU A 86 19.25 -12.57 -3.76
N GLN A 87 20.16 -11.73 -3.28
CA GLN A 87 20.26 -11.34 -1.87
C GLN A 87 19.88 -9.87 -1.65
N TYR A 88 19.94 -9.05 -2.70
CA TYR A 88 19.70 -7.61 -2.65
C TYR A 88 19.19 -7.12 -4.03
N PRO A 89 18.50 -5.96 -4.09
CA PRO A 89 17.89 -5.29 -2.95
C PRO A 89 16.77 -6.15 -2.35
N HIS A 90 16.48 -5.97 -1.05
CA HIS A 90 15.38 -6.67 -0.39
C HIS A 90 14.67 -5.80 0.64
N CYS A 91 13.39 -6.09 0.88
CA CYS A 91 12.55 -5.28 1.76
C CYS A 91 12.56 -5.81 3.19
N ALA A 92 13.20 -5.09 4.11
CA ALA A 92 13.25 -5.48 5.52
C ALA A 92 11.96 -5.15 6.29
N GLY A 93 11.08 -4.32 5.74
CA GLY A 93 9.80 -4.02 6.37
C GLY A 93 9.06 -2.82 5.77
N ILE A 94 7.77 -2.74 6.06
CA ILE A 94 6.95 -1.54 5.88
C ILE A 94 6.71 -0.97 7.28
N ASN A 95 7.17 0.26 7.52
CA ASN A 95 7.39 0.78 8.87
C ASN A 95 6.35 1.79 9.31
N ASP A 96 5.80 2.56 8.38
CA ASP A 96 4.81 3.60 8.65
C ASP A 96 3.90 3.79 7.43
N VAL A 97 2.70 4.32 7.67
CA VAL A 97 1.70 4.58 6.65
C VAL A 97 0.85 5.78 7.04
N ALA A 98 0.58 6.65 6.08
CA ALA A 98 -0.36 7.75 6.30
C ALA A 98 -1.20 8.04 5.07
N ALA A 99 -2.46 8.41 5.31
CA ALA A 99 -3.34 8.93 4.29
C ALA A 99 -3.16 10.44 4.13
N PHE A 100 -3.23 10.95 2.90
CA PHE A 100 -3.21 12.38 2.61
C PHE A 100 -3.92 12.69 1.30
N LYS A 101 -4.28 13.96 1.11
CA LYS A 101 -4.81 14.47 -0.17
C LYS A 101 -3.72 15.19 -0.95
N LEU A 102 -3.66 14.94 -2.26
CA LEU A 102 -2.78 15.62 -3.20
C LEU A 102 -3.49 15.74 -4.56
N ALA A 103 -3.50 16.94 -5.15
CA ALA A 103 -4.12 17.22 -6.45
C ALA A 103 -5.56 16.64 -6.61
N GLY A 104 -6.36 16.71 -5.55
CA GLY A 104 -7.75 16.22 -5.54
C GLY A 104 -7.92 14.70 -5.41
N ARG A 105 -6.84 13.93 -5.24
CA ARG A 105 -6.89 12.46 -5.03
C ARG A 105 -6.55 12.09 -3.60
N ASP A 106 -7.07 10.95 -3.17
CA ASP A 106 -6.75 10.31 -1.88
C ASP A 106 -5.54 9.40 -2.06
N TYR A 107 -4.45 9.70 -1.35
CA TYR A 107 -3.20 8.96 -1.38
C TYR A 107 -2.96 8.24 -0.08
N LEU A 108 -2.22 7.14 -0.17
CA LEU A 108 -1.44 6.58 0.93
C LEU A 108 0.04 6.74 0.57
N VAL A 109 0.84 7.13 1.57
CA VAL A 109 2.29 6.96 1.53
C VAL A 109 2.67 5.88 2.53
N LEU A 110 3.59 5.02 2.12
CA LEU A 110 4.17 3.97 2.94
C LEU A 110 5.67 4.22 3.05
N THR A 111 6.19 4.13 4.26
CA THR A 111 7.64 4.08 4.48
C THR A 111 8.07 2.63 4.52
N TYR A 112 9.09 2.26 3.76
CA TYR A 112 9.66 0.91 3.77
C TYR A 112 11.19 0.94 3.86
N THR A 113 11.76 -0.09 4.47
CA THR A 113 13.22 -0.26 4.52
C THR A 113 13.67 -1.09 3.34
N ASP A 114 14.42 -0.46 2.44
CA ASP A 114 15.19 -1.11 1.38
C ASP A 114 16.59 -1.43 1.88
N ARG A 115 16.99 -2.69 1.80
CA ARG A 115 18.36 -3.11 2.01
C ARG A 115 19.01 -3.39 0.67
N ASP A 116 19.79 -2.41 0.19
CA ASP A 116 20.43 -2.44 -1.12
C ASP A 116 21.73 -3.25 -1.12
N THR A 117 22.44 -3.29 0.02
CA THR A 117 23.62 -4.15 0.19
C THR A 117 23.70 -4.71 1.60
N ARG A 118 24.75 -5.49 1.89
CA ARG A 118 25.02 -6.00 3.24
C ARG A 118 25.09 -4.88 4.28
N ASN A 119 25.62 -3.71 3.91
CA ASN A 119 25.90 -2.63 4.86
C ASN A 119 25.05 -1.38 4.60
N GLU A 120 24.29 -1.34 3.51
CA GLU A 120 23.48 -0.19 3.14
C GLU A 120 22.01 -0.52 3.29
N SER A 121 21.31 0.37 4.01
CA SER A 121 19.87 0.30 4.17
C SER A 121 19.31 1.71 4.14
N TYR A 122 18.21 1.87 3.42
CA TYR A 122 17.58 3.13 3.12
C TYR A 122 16.10 3.05 3.50
N GLU A 123 15.59 4.12 4.11
CA GLU A 123 14.14 4.29 4.23
C GLU A 123 13.64 4.95 2.95
N GLN A 124 12.64 4.36 2.33
CA GLN A 124 12.08 4.80 1.06
C GLN A 124 10.59 5.08 1.23
N PHE A 125 10.04 5.89 0.34
CA PHE A 125 8.60 6.17 0.29
C PHE A 125 7.97 5.53 -0.93
N PHE A 126 6.84 4.88 -0.74
CA PHE A 126 6.00 4.36 -1.82
C PHE A 126 4.61 4.99 -1.74
N TYR A 127 4.13 5.49 -2.86
CA TYR A 127 2.88 6.21 -2.99
C TYR A 127 1.89 5.42 -3.84
N VAL A 128 0.68 5.26 -3.31
CA VAL A 128 -0.49 4.79 -4.04
C VAL A 128 -1.61 5.80 -3.90
N TYR A 129 -2.44 5.93 -4.94
CA TYR A 129 -3.66 6.72 -4.86
C TYR A 129 -4.89 5.87 -5.16
N LYS A 130 -6.03 6.29 -4.61
CA LYS A 130 -7.33 5.74 -4.93
C LYS A 130 -7.84 6.38 -6.22
N SER A 131 -8.01 5.57 -7.26
CA SER A 131 -8.55 6.00 -8.55
C SER A 131 -10.06 6.30 -8.45
N GLN A 132 -10.64 6.85 -9.52
CA GLN A 132 -12.07 7.15 -9.58
C GLN A 132 -12.95 5.89 -9.50
N THR A 133 -12.43 4.73 -9.89
CA THR A 133 -13.14 3.44 -9.77
C THR A 133 -13.04 2.86 -8.36
N GLY A 134 -12.28 3.49 -7.46
CA GLY A 134 -12.03 3.01 -6.10
C GLY A 134 -10.82 2.09 -5.97
N ASP A 135 -10.13 1.77 -7.06
CA ASP A 135 -8.94 0.91 -7.04
C ASP A 135 -7.70 1.69 -6.59
N TYR A 136 -6.82 1.04 -5.82
CA TYR A 136 -5.49 1.58 -5.55
C TYR A 136 -4.55 1.37 -6.74
N VAL A 137 -3.80 2.42 -7.06
CA VAL A 137 -2.84 2.47 -8.16
C VAL A 137 -1.53 3.06 -7.63
N ALA A 138 -0.40 2.43 -7.93
CA ALA A 138 0.92 2.99 -7.66
C ALA A 138 1.14 4.25 -8.51
N ASP A 139 1.59 5.32 -7.89
CA ASP A 139 1.93 6.55 -8.60
C ASP A 139 3.37 6.44 -9.11
N THR A 140 3.56 5.80 -10.27
CA THR A 140 4.88 5.56 -10.86
C THR A 140 5.71 6.84 -10.97
N GLN A 141 5.12 7.93 -11.45
CA GLN A 141 5.83 9.19 -11.60
C GLN A 141 6.30 9.74 -10.25
N LEU A 142 5.42 9.74 -9.23
CA LEU A 142 5.79 10.22 -7.91
C LEU A 142 6.84 9.31 -7.26
N ASN A 143 6.65 7.98 -7.33
CA ASN A 143 7.59 6.98 -6.81
C ASN A 143 8.98 7.13 -7.44
N GLU A 144 9.08 7.34 -8.75
CA GLU A 144 10.35 7.58 -9.44
C GLU A 144 10.96 8.93 -9.06
N SER A 145 10.15 9.98 -8.88
CA SER A 145 10.65 11.33 -8.56
C SER A 145 11.20 11.48 -7.13
N VAL A 146 10.85 10.55 -6.25
CA VAL A 146 11.34 10.48 -4.87
C VAL A 146 12.42 9.42 -4.69
N ALA A 147 12.51 8.45 -5.60
CA ALA A 147 13.59 7.48 -5.66
C ALA A 147 14.89 8.23 -5.97
N GLY A 148 15.79 8.31 -4.98
CA GLY A 148 17.10 8.93 -5.16
C GLY A 148 17.24 10.40 -4.78
N GLU A 149 16.36 10.97 -3.93
CA GLU A 149 16.71 12.25 -3.27
C GLU A 149 17.85 12.03 -2.25
N ASP A 150 19.08 12.17 -2.78
CA ASP A 150 20.40 12.38 -2.19
C ASP A 150 20.82 11.52 -0.99
N GLY A 151 21.77 10.61 -1.24
CA GLY A 151 22.61 9.90 -0.26
C GLY A 151 23.42 10.78 0.73
N ASN A 152 23.12 12.08 0.83
CA ASN A 152 23.69 13.02 1.78
C ASN A 152 22.69 13.51 2.87
N LYS A 153 21.39 13.26 2.73
CA LYS A 153 20.41 13.46 3.80
C LYS A 153 19.63 12.18 3.97
N LYS A 154 19.67 11.60 5.17
CA LYS A 154 18.83 10.43 5.48
C LYS A 154 17.38 10.76 5.10
N PRO A 155 16.74 9.99 4.21
CA PRO A 155 15.32 10.14 3.95
C PRO A 155 14.56 10.08 5.28
N GLY A 156 13.49 10.87 5.36
CA GLY A 156 12.67 10.91 6.57
C GLY A 156 12.17 9.51 6.91
N THR A 157 12.18 9.13 8.18
CA THR A 157 11.79 7.78 8.60
C THR A 157 10.28 7.64 8.82
N LYS A 158 9.51 8.69 8.54
CA LYS A 158 8.08 8.79 8.86
C LYS A 158 7.26 9.14 7.64
N ALA A 159 6.04 8.64 7.57
CA ALA A 159 5.10 8.90 6.49
C ALA A 159 4.85 10.41 6.30
N ALA A 160 4.88 11.21 7.37
CA ALA A 160 4.75 12.66 7.31
C ALA A 160 5.84 13.35 6.46
N ASP A 161 7.07 12.83 6.46
CA ASP A 161 8.14 13.33 5.59
C ASP A 161 7.87 12.99 4.13
N GLY A 162 7.37 11.78 3.87
CA GLY A 162 6.90 11.37 2.54
C GLY A 162 5.79 12.27 2.02
N ILE A 163 4.82 12.66 2.86
CA ILE A 163 3.76 13.62 2.48
C ILE A 163 4.37 14.98 2.09
N ARG A 164 5.32 15.49 2.89
CA ARG A 164 6.00 16.75 2.62
C ARG A 164 6.77 16.71 1.29
N LEU A 165 7.45 15.60 1.02
CA LEU A 165 8.20 15.40 -0.22
C LEU A 165 7.25 15.35 -1.43
N ALA A 166 6.14 14.61 -1.35
CA ALA A 166 5.16 14.54 -2.43
C ALA A 166 4.56 15.91 -2.78
N ARG A 167 4.24 16.71 -1.76
CA ARG A 167 3.75 18.08 -1.96
C ARG A 167 4.79 18.99 -2.62
N LYS A 168 6.07 18.87 -2.22
CA LYS A 168 7.19 19.60 -2.85
C LYS A 168 7.29 19.24 -4.34
N ARG A 169 7.27 17.94 -4.69
CA ARG A 169 7.34 17.48 -6.09
C ARG A 169 6.15 17.96 -6.91
N ALA A 170 4.94 17.89 -6.37
CA ALA A 170 3.75 18.38 -7.07
C ALA A 170 3.81 19.89 -7.38
N SER A 171 4.43 20.69 -6.51
CA SER A 171 4.61 22.14 -6.75
C SER A 171 5.69 22.48 -7.78
N GLN A 172 6.62 21.57 -8.07
CA GLN A 172 7.71 21.79 -9.03
C GLN A 172 7.31 21.45 -10.48
N ASN A 173 6.21 20.70 -10.65
CA ASN A 173 5.69 20.27 -11.95
C ASN A 173 4.48 21.10 -12.42
N GLN A 174 4.20 22.23 -11.75
CA GLN A 174 3.21 23.23 -12.14
C GLN A 174 3.91 24.43 -12.79
#